data_AF-A0A060Y1R5-F1
#
_entry.id   AF-A0A060Y1R5-F1
#
_cell.length_a   1.000
_cell.length_b   1.000
_cell.length_c   1.000
_cell.angle_alpha   90.00
_cell.angle_beta   90.00
_cell.angle_gamma   90.00
#
_symmetry.space_group_name_H-M   'P 1'
#
loop_
_entity.id
_entity.type
_entity.pdbx_description
1 polymer ?
#
loop_
_entity_poly.entity_id
_entity_poly.type
_entity_poly.pdbx_seq_one_letter_code
_entity_poly.pdbx_strand_id
1 'polypeptide(L)'
;MVSAVCSDGAPVMLGRKSGFGALVKAGAPHIIACIDNKNLASKTGRSIKNCVFAVRVELALFLQEHQHCHADCFKNSEFILILAYMADIFAALNHLNQKMQGGGVNIIEAGENLKAFKKKLPLWKRQTENDNFANFPLLDNCVNISVPAELKQAIATHLDELAKSLDGYFPTRESYPAWVRQPFTFSVETTDVNDEYLGEIIEIQQSQVQQQLFRTTTLSTFWCQQMVTYPVIAKKALEIFIPFVTTYLCKQSFSRMLDIKTKKRNRLCCENDMRVALAKVKPHISELVSERQQQKSH
;
A
#
# COMPACT_ATOMS: atom_id res chain seq x y z
N MET A 1 -23.57 -18.00 -2.48
CA MET A 1 -22.49 -17.00 -2.70
C MET A 1 -21.94 -16.62 -1.33
N VAL A 2 -20.74 -17.09 -0.98
CA VAL A 2 -20.09 -16.70 0.29
C VAL A 2 -19.60 -15.27 0.12
N SER A 3 -20.32 -14.32 0.70
CA SER A 3 -19.84 -12.96 0.82
C SER A 3 -19.13 -12.84 2.18
N ALA A 4 -17.87 -12.43 2.16
CA ALA A 4 -17.10 -12.12 3.35
C ALA A 4 -16.91 -10.60 3.42
N VAL A 5 -17.07 -10.03 4.61
CA VAL A 5 -16.92 -8.59 4.82
C VAL A 5 -15.70 -8.33 5.69
N CYS A 6 -14.69 -7.70 5.11
CA CYS A 6 -13.45 -7.36 5.79
C CYS A 6 -13.62 -6.02 6.52
N SER A 7 -13.34 -6.02 7.83
CA SER A 7 -13.24 -4.79 8.62
C SER A 7 -11.81 -4.63 9.13
N ASP A 8 -11.35 -3.39 9.30
CA ASP A 8 -10.01 -3.08 9.78
C ASP A 8 -9.83 -3.29 11.31
N GLY A 9 -10.86 -3.80 11.99
CA GLY A 9 -10.86 -4.03 13.43
C GLY A 9 -10.96 -2.75 14.26
N ALA A 10 -11.45 -1.65 13.68
CA ALA A 10 -11.80 -0.45 14.45
C ALA A 10 -12.96 -0.76 15.43
N PRO A 11 -12.97 -0.17 16.65
CA PRO A 11 -14.01 -0.44 17.65
C PRO A 11 -15.45 -0.18 17.15
N VAL A 12 -15.62 0.78 16.24
CA VAL A 12 -16.89 1.09 15.54
C VAL A 12 -17.35 -0.02 14.60
N MET A 13 -16.42 -0.86 14.12
CA MET A 13 -16.70 -1.97 13.20
C MET A 13 -16.98 -3.29 13.93
N LEU A 14 -16.54 -3.41 15.19
CA LEU A 14 -16.58 -4.63 16.01
C LEU A 14 -17.64 -4.64 17.12
N GLY A 15 -18.45 -3.59 17.23
CA GLY A 15 -19.49 -3.49 18.26
C GLY A 15 -20.50 -4.65 18.18
N ARG A 16 -20.62 -5.43 19.27
CA ARG A 16 -21.47 -6.64 19.35
C ARG A 16 -22.98 -6.36 19.17
N LYS A 17 -23.41 -5.11 19.36
CA LYS A 17 -24.82 -4.67 19.24
C LYS A 17 -25.04 -3.59 18.16
N SER A 18 -24.03 -2.79 17.82
CA SER A 18 -24.16 -1.62 16.94
C SER A 18 -22.98 -1.42 15.97
N GLY A 19 -22.06 -2.38 15.89
CA GLY A 19 -20.95 -2.33 14.94
C GLY A 19 -21.37 -2.71 13.53
N PHE A 20 -20.60 -2.27 12.53
CA PHE A 20 -20.84 -2.60 11.12
C PHE A 20 -21.04 -4.10 10.87
N GLY A 21 -20.25 -4.97 11.51
CA GLY A 21 -20.43 -6.42 11.41
C GLY A 21 -21.76 -6.94 11.98
N ALA A 22 -22.33 -6.28 12.99
CA ALA A 22 -23.65 -6.62 13.54
C ALA A 22 -24.78 -6.16 12.62
N LEU A 23 -24.66 -4.96 12.02
CA LEU A 23 -25.65 -4.42 11.08
C LEU A 23 -25.68 -5.20 9.76
N VAL A 24 -24.52 -5.60 9.24
CA VAL A 24 -24.40 -6.44 8.04
C VAL A 24 -25.00 -7.82 8.29
N LYS A 25 -24.77 -8.44 9.46
CA LYS A 25 -25.39 -9.72 9.82
C LYS A 25 -26.91 -9.62 9.99
N ALA A 26 -27.43 -8.46 10.41
CA ALA A 26 -28.87 -8.23 10.52
C ALA A 26 -29.56 -8.08 9.14
N GLY A 27 -28.90 -7.47 8.15
CA GLY A 27 -29.44 -7.30 6.80
C GLY A 27 -29.10 -8.42 5.80
N ALA A 28 -28.04 -9.18 6.05
CA ALA A 28 -27.52 -10.22 5.17
C ALA A 28 -26.91 -11.39 5.98
N PRO A 29 -27.76 -12.25 6.58
CA PRO A 29 -27.32 -13.30 7.51
C PRO A 29 -26.46 -14.41 6.88
N HIS A 30 -26.36 -14.46 5.55
CA HIS A 30 -25.54 -15.41 4.79
C HIS A 30 -24.04 -15.03 4.72
N ILE A 31 -23.63 -13.89 5.31
CA ILE A 31 -22.23 -13.46 5.42
C ILE A 31 -21.58 -14.11 6.65
N ILE A 32 -20.72 -15.10 6.42
CA ILE A 32 -20.25 -16.04 7.46
C ILE A 32 -18.99 -15.54 8.21
N ALA A 33 -18.19 -14.64 7.62
CA ALA A 33 -16.92 -14.23 8.23
C ALA A 33 -16.72 -12.70 8.22
N CYS A 34 -16.65 -12.11 9.42
CA CYS A 34 -15.95 -10.84 9.66
C CYS A 34 -14.54 -11.20 10.12
N ILE A 35 -13.59 -11.23 9.19
CA ILE A 35 -12.19 -11.57 9.52
C ILE A 35 -11.52 -10.33 10.10
N ASP A 36 -11.09 -10.44 11.36
CA ASP A 36 -10.44 -9.37 12.10
C ASP A 36 -9.01 -9.16 11.60
N ASN A 37 -8.75 -7.99 11.02
CA ASN A 37 -7.44 -7.62 10.44
C ASN A 37 -6.29 -7.71 11.47
N LYS A 38 -6.60 -7.59 12.77
CA LYS A 38 -5.59 -7.58 13.83
C LYS A 38 -5.01 -8.94 14.23
N ASN A 39 -5.72 -10.06 14.07
CA ASN A 39 -5.20 -11.33 14.60
C ASN A 39 -4.54 -12.24 13.55
N LEU A 40 -4.94 -12.14 12.28
CA LEU A 40 -4.37 -12.98 11.21
C LEU A 40 -3.29 -12.27 10.39
N ALA A 41 -3.42 -10.97 10.12
CA ALA A 41 -2.48 -10.22 9.28
C ALA A 41 -1.34 -9.55 10.07
N SER A 42 -1.54 -9.22 11.35
CA SER A 42 -0.55 -8.48 12.15
C SER A 42 0.67 -9.33 12.56
N LYS A 43 0.54 -10.66 12.64
CA LYS A 43 1.64 -11.55 13.04
C LYS A 43 2.53 -12.03 11.87
N THR A 44 2.06 -11.96 10.62
CA THR A 44 2.77 -12.57 9.48
C THR A 44 2.92 -11.69 8.24
N GLY A 45 2.23 -10.55 8.14
CA GLY A 45 2.28 -9.71 6.94
C GLY A 45 1.74 -10.38 5.66
N ARG A 46 1.07 -11.54 5.78
CA ARG A 46 0.48 -12.29 4.67
C ARG A 46 -0.97 -11.85 4.41
N SER A 47 -1.39 -11.87 3.14
CA SER A 47 -2.79 -11.66 2.77
C SER A 47 -3.65 -12.80 3.34
N ILE A 48 -4.89 -12.50 3.71
CA ILE A 48 -5.84 -13.49 4.24
C ILE A 48 -6.02 -14.66 3.27
N LYS A 49 -6.02 -14.41 1.96
CA LYS A 49 -6.16 -15.45 0.94
C LYS A 49 -4.98 -16.42 0.92
N ASN A 50 -3.75 -15.92 1.10
CA ASN A 50 -2.58 -16.77 1.25
C ASN A 50 -2.67 -17.62 2.52
N CYS A 51 -3.20 -17.06 3.62
CA CYS A 51 -3.44 -17.83 4.83
C CYS A 51 -4.48 -18.93 4.62
N VAL A 52 -5.63 -18.60 4.02
CA VAL A 52 -6.70 -19.58 3.72
C VAL A 52 -6.17 -20.69 2.80
N PHE A 53 -5.40 -20.35 1.77
CA PHE A 53 -4.79 -21.36 0.90
C PHE A 53 -3.77 -22.23 1.66
N ALA A 54 -2.96 -21.64 2.54
CA ALA A 54 -1.97 -22.37 3.33
C ALA A 54 -2.61 -23.36 4.31
N VAL A 55 -3.69 -22.98 4.98
CA VAL A 55 -4.40 -23.83 5.98
C VAL A 55 -5.63 -24.52 5.43
N ARG A 56 -5.71 -24.69 4.10
CA ARG A 56 -6.94 -25.16 3.43
C ARG A 56 -7.36 -26.57 3.85
N VAL A 57 -6.40 -27.43 4.19
CA VAL A 57 -6.66 -28.82 4.61
C VAL A 57 -7.25 -28.82 6.02
N GLU A 58 -6.66 -28.06 6.93
CA GLU A 58 -7.10 -27.89 8.30
C GLU A 58 -8.47 -27.21 8.37
N LEU A 59 -8.70 -26.21 7.51
CA LEU A 59 -10.01 -25.58 7.36
C LEU A 59 -11.06 -26.56 6.84
N ALA A 60 -10.72 -27.41 5.86
CA ALA A 60 -11.63 -28.44 5.37
C ALA A 60 -12.04 -29.41 6.47
N LEU A 61 -11.07 -29.91 7.24
CA LEU A 61 -11.29 -30.82 8.37
C LEU A 61 -12.17 -30.18 9.45
N PHE A 62 -11.85 -28.95 9.85
CA PHE A 62 -12.62 -28.20 10.84
C PHE A 62 -14.07 -27.98 10.39
N LEU A 63 -14.28 -27.58 9.13
CA LEU A 63 -15.63 -27.36 8.58
C LEU A 63 -16.40 -28.67 8.48
N GLN A 64 -15.74 -29.78 8.16
CA GLN A 64 -16.35 -31.10 8.09
C GLN A 64 -16.80 -31.58 9.48
N GLU A 65 -15.95 -31.39 10.50
CA GLU A 65 -16.27 -31.72 11.89
C GLU A 65 -17.52 -30.97 12.40
N HIS A 66 -17.72 -29.75 11.91
CA HIS A 66 -18.88 -28.90 12.24
C HIS A 66 -20.05 -29.05 11.25
N GLN A 67 -20.03 -30.05 10.36
CA GLN A 67 -21.08 -30.29 9.34
C GLN A 67 -21.43 -29.06 8.49
N HIS A 68 -20.44 -28.20 8.24
CA HIS A 68 -20.66 -26.95 7.51
C HIS A 68 -20.71 -27.19 6.00
N CYS A 69 -21.65 -26.55 5.32
CA CYS A 69 -21.95 -26.76 3.89
C CYS A 69 -20.81 -26.41 2.91
N HIS A 70 -19.72 -25.80 3.39
CA HIS A 70 -18.56 -25.43 2.57
C HIS A 70 -17.35 -26.35 2.76
N ALA A 71 -17.43 -27.37 3.61
CA ALA A 71 -16.36 -28.34 3.81
C ALA A 71 -15.94 -29.01 2.50
N ASP A 72 -16.93 -29.37 1.67
CA ASP A 72 -16.69 -30.07 0.41
C ASP A 72 -16.10 -29.18 -0.70
N CYS A 73 -16.17 -27.85 -0.57
CA CYS A 73 -15.51 -26.93 -1.51
C CYS A 73 -14.00 -27.18 -1.57
N PHE A 74 -13.37 -27.52 -0.45
CA PHE A 74 -11.94 -27.79 -0.38
C PHE A 74 -11.54 -29.17 -0.92
N LYS A 75 -12.51 -30.01 -1.32
CA LYS A 75 -12.28 -31.26 -2.07
C LYS A 75 -12.39 -31.05 -3.58
N ASN A 76 -13.00 -29.94 -4.02
CA ASN A 76 -13.14 -29.60 -5.43
C ASN A 76 -11.84 -29.03 -5.99
N SER A 77 -11.27 -29.70 -6.98
CA SER A 77 -10.02 -29.32 -7.65
C SER A 77 -10.09 -27.93 -8.31
N GLU A 78 -11.21 -27.60 -8.95
CA GLU A 78 -11.44 -26.29 -9.57
C GLU A 78 -11.44 -25.16 -8.52
N PHE A 79 -12.09 -25.39 -7.38
CA PHE A 79 -12.10 -24.41 -6.28
C PHE A 79 -10.69 -24.16 -5.73
N ILE A 80 -9.88 -25.21 -5.57
CA ILE A 80 -8.49 -25.09 -5.12
C ILE A 80 -7.67 -24.26 -6.10
N LEU A 81 -7.83 -24.47 -7.41
CA LEU A 81 -7.14 -23.69 -8.45
C LEU A 81 -7.56 -22.21 -8.40
N ILE A 82 -8.86 -21.92 -8.31
CA ILE A 82 -9.37 -20.55 -8.18
C ILE A 82 -8.80 -19.89 -6.92
N LEU A 83 -8.78 -20.61 -5.79
CA LEU A 83 -8.23 -20.10 -4.54
C LEU A 83 -6.72 -19.84 -4.64
N ALA A 84 -5.96 -20.71 -5.32
CA ALA A 84 -4.53 -20.55 -5.56
C ALA A 84 -4.23 -19.27 -6.35
N TYR A 85 -4.90 -19.11 -7.50
CA TYR A 85 -4.81 -17.91 -8.31
C TYR A 85 -5.16 -16.64 -7.51
N MET A 86 -6.27 -16.70 -6.78
CA MET A 86 -6.73 -15.60 -5.94
C MET A 86 -5.76 -15.24 -4.82
N ALA A 87 -5.05 -16.22 -4.26
CA ALA A 87 -4.00 -15.96 -3.29
C ALA A 87 -2.81 -15.25 -3.97
N ASP A 88 -2.32 -15.76 -5.10
CA ASP A 88 -1.19 -15.20 -5.83
C ASP A 88 -1.43 -13.75 -6.31
N ILE A 89 -2.57 -13.48 -6.96
CA ILE A 89 -2.85 -12.11 -7.46
C ILE A 89 -3.01 -11.11 -6.31
N PHE A 90 -3.56 -11.53 -5.18
CA PHE A 90 -3.64 -10.69 -3.98
C PHE A 90 -2.27 -10.48 -3.33
N ALA A 91 -1.40 -11.48 -3.36
CA ALA A 91 -0.02 -11.33 -2.92
C ALA A 91 0.71 -10.29 -3.79
N ALA A 92 0.53 -10.36 -5.11
CA ALA A 92 1.10 -9.41 -6.06
C ALA A 92 0.58 -7.97 -5.84
N LEU A 93 -0.73 -7.81 -5.62
CA LEU A 93 -1.35 -6.53 -5.27
C LEU A 93 -0.88 -6.00 -3.92
N ASN A 94 -0.71 -6.87 -2.92
CA ASN A 94 -0.19 -6.48 -1.62
C ASN A 94 1.25 -5.99 -1.72
N HIS A 95 2.09 -6.67 -2.50
CA HIS A 95 3.46 -6.25 -2.75
C HIS A 95 3.52 -4.90 -3.49
N LEU A 96 2.66 -4.68 -4.49
CA LEU A 96 2.50 -3.34 -5.11
C LEU A 96 2.12 -2.30 -4.05
N ASN A 97 1.15 -2.62 -3.19
CA ASN A 97 0.73 -1.72 -2.11
C ASN A 97 1.89 -1.39 -1.18
N GLN A 98 2.69 -2.38 -0.74
CA GLN A 98 3.87 -2.16 0.08
C GLN A 98 4.91 -1.25 -0.59
N LYS A 99 5.12 -1.39 -1.91
CA LYS A 99 6.01 -0.51 -2.67
C LYS A 99 5.52 0.94 -2.76
N MET A 100 4.21 1.15 -2.73
CA MET A 100 3.60 2.48 -2.73
C MET A 100 3.39 3.05 -1.31
N GLN A 101 3.52 2.22 -0.28
CA GLN A 101 3.27 2.56 1.12
C GLN A 101 4.60 2.68 1.88
N GLY A 102 4.95 3.89 2.26
CA GLY A 102 6.15 4.14 3.05
C GLY A 102 6.33 5.62 3.28
N GLY A 103 7.01 5.99 4.36
CA GLY A 103 7.15 7.40 4.73
C GLY A 103 8.08 8.24 3.85
N GLY A 104 8.61 7.67 2.77
CA GLY A 104 9.48 8.37 1.81
C GLY A 104 9.10 8.14 0.35
N VAL A 105 7.98 7.45 0.07
CA VAL A 105 7.53 7.20 -1.31
C VAL A 105 6.83 8.44 -1.83
N ASN A 106 7.32 8.99 -2.94
CA ASN A 106 6.70 10.14 -3.60
C ASN A 106 5.78 9.72 -4.76
N ILE A 107 5.01 10.68 -5.28
CA ILE A 107 3.99 10.41 -6.31
C ILE A 107 4.58 9.90 -7.63
N ILE A 108 5.82 10.28 -7.92
CA ILE A 108 6.56 9.82 -9.10
C ILE A 108 6.87 8.32 -8.96
N GLU A 109 7.48 7.93 -7.85
CA GLU A 109 7.87 6.54 -7.58
C GLU A 109 6.64 5.61 -7.52
N ALA A 110 5.56 6.04 -6.89
CA ALA A 110 4.33 5.23 -6.86
C ALA A 110 3.68 5.12 -8.24
N GLY A 111 3.67 6.20 -9.02
CA GLY A 111 3.18 6.20 -10.39
C GLY A 111 3.98 5.23 -11.27
N GLU A 112 5.31 5.20 -11.12
CA GLU A 112 6.20 4.27 -11.82
C GLU A 112 5.97 2.81 -11.39
N ASN A 113 5.83 2.55 -10.07
CA ASN A 113 5.49 1.23 -9.55
C ASN A 113 4.14 0.72 -10.09
N LEU A 114 3.11 1.58 -10.10
CA LEU A 114 1.80 1.26 -10.64
C LEU A 114 1.87 0.98 -12.15
N LYS A 115 2.56 1.85 -12.90
CA LYS A 115 2.76 1.70 -14.35
C LYS A 115 3.48 0.40 -14.68
N ALA A 116 4.53 0.06 -13.92
CA ALA A 116 5.26 -1.19 -14.08
C ALA A 116 4.36 -2.39 -13.79
N PHE A 117 3.57 -2.36 -12.71
CA PHE A 117 2.63 -3.44 -12.39
C PHE A 117 1.59 -3.64 -13.50
N LYS A 118 0.97 -2.55 -14.00
CA LYS A 118 0.03 -2.61 -15.11
C LYS A 118 0.64 -3.23 -16.36
N LYS A 119 1.89 -2.90 -16.68
CA LYS A 119 2.60 -3.53 -17.82
C LYS A 119 2.88 -5.02 -17.63
N LYS A 120 2.90 -5.54 -16.39
CA LYS A 120 3.03 -6.98 -16.13
C LYS A 120 1.75 -7.75 -16.43
N LEU A 121 0.56 -7.16 -16.23
CA LEU A 121 -0.71 -7.88 -16.38
C LEU A 121 -0.93 -8.45 -17.80
N PRO A 122 -0.67 -7.72 -18.91
CA PRO A 122 -0.74 -8.28 -20.26
C PRO A 122 0.31 -9.36 -20.55
N LEU A 123 1.46 -9.31 -19.86
CA LEU A 123 2.46 -10.37 -19.95
C LEU A 123 1.96 -11.64 -19.23
N TRP A 124 1.44 -11.50 -18.01
CA TRP A 124 0.88 -12.60 -17.23
C TRP A 124 -0.31 -13.27 -17.91
N LYS A 125 -1.16 -12.48 -18.58
CA LYS A 125 -2.24 -12.98 -19.42
C LYS A 125 -1.72 -13.91 -20.52
N ARG A 126 -0.79 -13.42 -21.35
CA ARG A 126 -0.18 -14.21 -22.44
C ARG A 126 0.52 -15.48 -21.92
N GLN A 127 1.15 -15.40 -20.73
CA GLN A 127 1.77 -16.57 -20.12
C GLN A 127 0.72 -17.59 -19.66
N THR A 128 -0.37 -17.14 -19.04
CA THR A 128 -1.51 -18.00 -18.64
C THR A 128 -2.14 -18.71 -19.84
N GLU A 129 -2.33 -18.01 -20.96
CA GLU A 129 -2.88 -18.58 -22.20
C GLU A 129 -1.98 -19.67 -22.80
N ASN A 130 -0.67 -19.63 -22.53
CA ASN A 130 0.33 -20.61 -22.97
C ASN A 130 0.76 -21.59 -21.86
N ASP A 131 -0.11 -21.83 -20.88
CA ASP A 131 0.13 -22.79 -19.77
C ASP A 131 1.40 -22.50 -18.95
N ASN A 132 1.82 -21.24 -18.88
CA ASN A 132 2.92 -20.77 -18.04
C ASN A 132 2.37 -19.96 -16.86
N PHE A 133 2.40 -20.59 -15.68
CA PHE A 133 1.90 -20.01 -14.43
C PHE A 133 3.00 -19.53 -13.49
N ALA A 134 4.24 -19.31 -13.96
CA ALA A 134 5.38 -18.94 -13.12
C ALA A 134 5.19 -17.66 -12.27
N ASN A 135 4.27 -16.77 -12.66
CA ASN A 135 3.91 -15.57 -11.88
C ASN A 135 2.85 -15.82 -10.81
N PHE A 136 2.26 -17.01 -10.80
CA PHE A 136 1.25 -17.49 -9.88
C PHE A 136 1.77 -18.78 -9.22
N PRO A 137 2.74 -18.67 -8.29
CA PRO A 137 3.43 -19.84 -7.76
C PRO A 137 2.52 -20.80 -6.99
N LEU A 138 1.45 -20.34 -6.34
CA LEU A 138 0.50 -21.25 -5.69
C LEU A 138 -0.33 -22.01 -6.72
N LEU A 139 -0.70 -21.35 -7.82
CA LEU A 139 -1.39 -22.00 -8.94
C LEU A 139 -0.48 -22.99 -9.68
N ASP A 140 0.76 -22.61 -9.95
CA ASP A 140 1.78 -23.43 -10.62
C ASP A 140 2.13 -24.70 -9.82
N ASN A 141 2.16 -24.58 -8.48
CA ASN A 141 2.40 -25.70 -7.58
C ASN A 141 1.20 -26.66 -7.41
N CYS A 142 0.05 -26.41 -8.04
CA CYS A 142 -1.05 -27.38 -8.12
C CYS A 142 -0.76 -28.47 -9.17
N VAL A 143 0.45 -29.07 -9.12
CA VAL A 143 1.08 -29.93 -10.14
C VAL A 143 0.23 -31.14 -10.59
N ASN A 144 -0.76 -31.55 -9.79
CA ASN A 144 -1.63 -32.69 -10.09
C ASN A 144 -2.97 -32.30 -10.72
N ILE A 145 -3.22 -31.03 -11.01
CA ILE A 145 -4.49 -30.54 -11.55
C ILE A 145 -4.20 -29.72 -12.80
N SER A 146 -4.60 -30.23 -13.97
CA SER A 146 -4.59 -29.45 -15.21
C SER A 146 -5.54 -28.26 -15.05
N VAL A 147 -5.07 -27.06 -15.38
CA VAL A 147 -5.89 -25.84 -15.31
C VAL A 147 -6.89 -25.86 -16.47
N PRO A 148 -8.21 -25.90 -16.20
CA PRO A 148 -9.23 -25.93 -17.26
C PRO A 148 -9.16 -24.71 -18.17
N ALA A 149 -9.55 -24.87 -19.44
CA ALA A 149 -9.54 -23.78 -20.43
C ALA A 149 -10.44 -22.61 -20.00
N GLU A 150 -11.57 -22.92 -19.37
CA GLU A 150 -12.53 -21.96 -18.81
C GLU A 150 -11.88 -21.11 -17.71
N LEU A 151 -11.08 -21.72 -16.84
CA LEU A 151 -10.36 -21.02 -15.79
C LEU A 151 -9.24 -20.15 -16.36
N LYS A 152 -8.50 -20.64 -17.37
CA LYS A 152 -7.50 -19.81 -18.07
C LYS A 152 -8.14 -18.56 -18.68
N GLN A 153 -9.30 -18.72 -19.32
CA GLN A 153 -10.05 -17.59 -19.88
C GLN A 153 -10.54 -16.63 -18.78
N ALA A 154 -11.03 -17.14 -17.65
CA ALA A 154 -11.45 -16.32 -16.52
C ALA A 154 -10.27 -15.51 -15.92
N ILE A 155 -9.09 -16.14 -15.78
CA ILE A 155 -7.86 -15.46 -15.35
C ILE A 155 -7.48 -14.36 -16.34
N ALA A 156 -7.47 -14.66 -17.64
CA ALA A 156 -7.14 -13.71 -18.69
C ALA A 156 -8.08 -12.47 -18.66
N THR A 157 -9.39 -12.70 -18.57
CA THR A 157 -10.39 -11.64 -18.43
C THR A 157 -10.17 -10.81 -17.17
N HIS A 158 -9.96 -11.45 -16.02
CA HIS A 158 -9.71 -10.75 -14.76
C HIS A 158 -8.43 -9.89 -14.81
N LEU A 159 -7.36 -10.35 -15.46
CA LEU A 159 -6.13 -9.56 -15.61
C LEU A 159 -6.33 -8.31 -16.47
N ASP A 160 -7.12 -8.39 -17.54
CA ASP A 160 -7.49 -7.23 -18.36
C ASP A 160 -8.36 -6.24 -17.58
N GLU A 161 -9.37 -6.72 -16.85
CA GLU A 161 -10.23 -5.90 -16.02
C GLU A 161 -9.46 -5.24 -14.87
N LEU A 162 -8.55 -5.97 -14.25
CA LEU A 162 -7.67 -5.44 -13.21
C LEU A 162 -6.79 -4.31 -13.78
N ALA A 163 -6.21 -4.50 -14.96
CA ALA A 163 -5.41 -3.46 -15.62
C ALA A 163 -6.23 -2.18 -15.86
N LYS A 164 -7.48 -2.33 -16.34
CA LYS A 164 -8.43 -1.24 -16.53
C LYS A 164 -8.84 -0.57 -15.22
N SER A 165 -9.09 -1.33 -14.16
CA SER A 165 -9.45 -0.79 -12.84
C SER A 165 -8.34 0.04 -12.20
N LEU A 166 -7.09 -0.17 -12.64
CA LEU A 166 -5.92 0.61 -12.22
C LEU A 166 -5.70 1.84 -13.11
N ASP A 167 -6.49 2.03 -14.17
CA ASP A 167 -6.58 3.32 -14.87
C ASP A 167 -7.19 4.37 -13.95
N GLY A 168 -6.65 5.59 -13.97
CA GLY A 168 -7.15 6.69 -13.15
C GLY A 168 -6.91 6.58 -11.64
N TYR A 169 -6.19 5.55 -11.16
CA TYR A 169 -5.85 5.44 -9.72
C TYR A 169 -5.07 6.66 -9.21
N PHE A 170 -4.14 7.15 -10.04
CA PHE A 170 -3.56 8.48 -9.87
C PHE A 170 -4.14 9.41 -10.94
N PRO A 171 -4.31 10.71 -10.63
CA PRO A 171 -4.64 11.68 -11.65
C PRO A 171 -3.61 11.58 -12.77
N THR A 172 -4.09 11.48 -14.01
CA THR A 172 -3.30 11.83 -15.20
C THR A 172 -3.08 13.34 -15.17
N ARG A 173 -2.30 13.84 -14.19
CA ARG A 173 -1.62 15.11 -14.38
C ARG A 173 -0.73 14.91 -15.61
N GLU A 174 -0.72 15.92 -16.48
CA GLU A 174 0.31 16.07 -17.49
C GLU A 174 1.65 15.67 -16.87
N SER A 175 2.39 14.81 -17.56
CA SER A 175 3.62 14.20 -17.08
C SER A 175 4.41 15.23 -16.26
N TYR A 176 4.68 14.94 -14.98
CA TYR A 176 5.49 15.83 -14.14
C TYR A 176 6.72 16.32 -14.90
N PRO A 177 7.10 17.61 -14.76
CA PRO A 177 8.16 18.18 -15.57
C PRO A 177 9.40 17.30 -15.55
N ALA A 178 9.96 17.03 -16.73
CA ALA A 178 11.06 16.08 -16.87
C ALA A 178 12.28 16.47 -16.02
N TRP A 179 12.52 17.78 -15.85
CA TRP A 179 13.58 18.30 -15.01
C TRP A 179 13.50 17.86 -13.54
N VAL A 180 12.30 17.55 -13.02
CA VAL A 180 12.14 17.09 -11.63
C VAL A 180 12.83 15.75 -11.43
N ARG A 181 12.81 14.87 -12.44
CA ARG A 181 13.48 13.55 -12.43
C ARG A 181 14.90 13.60 -12.97
N GLN A 182 15.13 14.50 -13.91
CA GLN A 182 16.35 14.52 -14.72
C GLN A 182 16.88 15.96 -14.85
N PRO A 183 17.22 16.62 -13.73
CA PRO A 183 17.61 18.03 -13.77
C PRO A 183 18.86 18.28 -14.62
N PHE A 184 19.74 17.28 -14.80
CA PHE A 184 21.01 17.39 -15.53
C PHE A 184 20.94 17.01 -17.02
N THR A 185 19.88 16.36 -17.49
CA THR A 185 19.75 15.93 -18.90
C THR A 185 18.55 16.55 -19.60
N PHE A 186 17.79 17.38 -18.89
CA PHE A 186 16.65 18.11 -19.41
C PHE A 186 17.10 19.27 -20.33
N SER A 187 16.47 19.40 -21.50
CA SER A 187 16.72 20.52 -22.41
C SER A 187 15.92 21.75 -22.00
N VAL A 188 16.61 22.71 -21.37
CA VAL A 188 16.04 23.98 -20.91
C VAL A 188 15.42 24.76 -22.08
N GLU A 189 16.01 24.66 -23.28
CA GLU A 189 15.60 25.34 -24.52
C GLU A 189 14.16 25.02 -24.96
N THR A 190 13.59 23.92 -24.47
CA THR A 190 12.23 23.46 -24.82
C THR A 190 11.15 23.89 -23.83
N THR A 191 11.52 24.68 -22.81
CA THR A 191 10.65 25.07 -21.69
C THR A 191 10.03 26.45 -21.92
N ASP A 192 8.91 26.74 -21.26
CA ASP A 192 8.31 28.09 -21.27
C ASP A 192 9.32 29.10 -20.70
N VAL A 193 9.71 30.08 -21.52
CA VAL A 193 10.67 31.13 -21.16
C VAL A 193 10.22 31.99 -19.97
N ASN A 194 8.95 31.94 -19.59
CA ASN A 194 8.41 32.67 -18.43
C ASN A 194 8.63 31.92 -17.10
N ASP A 195 9.19 30.72 -17.12
CA ASP A 195 9.41 29.94 -15.90
C ASP A 195 10.52 30.56 -15.03
N GLU A 196 10.12 31.04 -13.86
CA GLU A 196 11.00 31.71 -12.86
C GLU A 196 12.16 30.84 -12.37
N TYR A 197 12.10 29.52 -12.58
CA TYR A 197 13.11 28.55 -12.13
C TYR A 197 14.20 28.27 -13.18
N LEU A 198 14.11 28.84 -14.39
CA LEU A 198 15.06 28.56 -15.48
C LEU A 198 16.50 29.03 -15.20
N GLY A 199 16.68 30.11 -14.44
CA GLY A 199 18.03 30.53 -14.03
C GLY A 199 18.69 29.50 -13.12
N GLU A 200 17.97 29.09 -12.08
CA GLU A 200 18.46 28.11 -11.10
C GLU A 200 18.71 26.73 -11.72
N ILE A 201 17.88 26.27 -12.67
CA ILE A 201 18.13 24.97 -13.32
C ILE A 201 19.43 24.98 -14.14
N ILE A 202 19.75 26.09 -14.82
CA ILE A 202 20.99 26.22 -15.60
C ILE A 202 22.20 26.16 -14.65
N GLU A 203 22.15 26.88 -13.53
CA GLU A 203 23.22 26.84 -12.53
C GLU A 203 23.42 25.45 -11.93
N ILE A 204 22.33 24.75 -11.61
CA ILE A 204 22.37 23.36 -11.14
C ILE A 204 23.03 22.47 -12.19
N GLN A 205 22.65 22.60 -13.47
CA GLN A 205 23.18 21.78 -14.56
C GLN A 205 24.70 21.94 -14.74
N GLN A 206 25.24 23.14 -14.52
CA GLN A 206 26.68 23.39 -14.62
C GLN A 206 27.47 22.99 -13.36
N SER A 207 26.79 22.62 -12.27
CA SER A 207 27.44 22.30 -10.99
C SER A 207 27.80 20.82 -10.86
N GLN A 208 29.09 20.50 -10.88
CA GLN A 208 29.60 19.15 -10.62
C GLN A 208 29.28 18.66 -9.21
N VAL A 209 29.28 19.56 -8.22
CA VAL A 209 28.91 19.25 -6.84
C VAL A 209 27.45 18.77 -6.77
N GLN A 210 26.53 19.47 -7.44
CA GLN A 210 25.14 19.07 -7.47
C GLN A 210 24.93 17.77 -8.23
N GLN A 211 25.67 17.55 -9.31
CA GLN A 211 25.61 16.28 -10.05
C GLN A 211 26.04 15.10 -9.18
N GLN A 212 27.08 15.27 -8.36
CA GLN A 212 27.54 14.23 -7.43
C GLN A 212 26.51 13.98 -6.32
N LEU A 213 25.93 15.04 -5.75
CA LEU A 213 24.86 14.93 -4.75
C LEU A 213 23.64 14.19 -5.33
N PHE A 214 23.23 14.52 -6.54
CA PHE A 214 22.11 13.87 -7.23
C PHE A 214 22.35 12.36 -7.42
N ARG A 215 23.58 11.95 -7.76
CA ARG A 215 23.94 10.53 -7.93
C ARG A 215 23.99 9.74 -6.61
N THR A 216 24.19 10.43 -5.49
CA THR A 216 24.44 9.80 -4.17
C THR A 216 23.26 9.90 -3.22
N THR A 217 22.20 10.63 -3.58
CA THR A 217 21.02 10.85 -2.74
C THR A 217 19.73 10.41 -3.44
N THR A 218 18.64 10.26 -2.68
CA THR A 218 17.32 10.04 -3.27
C THR A 218 16.78 11.33 -3.89
N LEU A 219 15.85 11.21 -4.84
CA LEU A 219 15.28 12.37 -5.54
C LEU A 219 14.73 13.43 -4.57
N SER A 220 13.93 13.00 -3.59
CA SER A 220 13.36 13.91 -2.58
C SER A 220 14.44 14.53 -1.68
N THR A 221 15.49 13.78 -1.33
CA THR A 221 16.59 14.29 -0.51
C THR A 221 17.39 15.35 -1.26
N PHE A 222 17.70 15.10 -2.53
CA PHE A 222 18.38 16.05 -3.41
C PHE A 222 17.62 17.39 -3.44
N TRP A 223 16.32 17.37 -3.76
CA TRP A 223 15.50 18.57 -3.84
C TRP A 223 15.35 19.28 -2.49
N CYS A 224 15.27 18.54 -1.36
CA CYS A 224 15.31 19.15 -0.03
C CYS A 224 16.63 19.89 0.24
N GLN A 225 17.77 19.36 -0.19
CA GLN A 225 19.07 20.02 -0.03
C GLN A 225 19.18 21.28 -0.90
N GLN A 226 18.57 21.27 -2.08
CA GLN A 226 18.57 22.43 -2.98
C GLN A 226 17.79 23.62 -2.43
N MET A 227 16.90 23.44 -1.45
CA MET A 227 16.15 24.54 -0.82
C MET A 227 17.04 25.64 -0.23
N VAL A 228 18.31 25.34 0.09
CA VAL A 228 19.25 26.32 0.65
C VAL A 228 19.85 27.21 -0.45
N THR A 229 20.22 26.61 -1.59
CA THR A 229 21.00 27.29 -2.65
C THR A 229 20.12 27.72 -3.82
N TYR A 230 19.10 26.94 -4.16
CA TYR A 230 18.20 27.10 -5.31
C TYR A 230 16.74 26.96 -4.86
N PRO A 231 16.24 27.90 -4.04
CA PRO A 231 14.94 27.76 -3.39
C PRO A 231 13.75 27.80 -4.37
N VAL A 232 13.85 28.50 -5.51
CA VAL A 232 12.72 28.65 -6.44
C VAL A 232 12.40 27.32 -7.11
N ILE A 233 13.40 26.69 -7.73
CA ILE A 233 13.26 25.39 -8.39
C ILE A 233 12.99 24.27 -7.39
N ALA A 234 13.67 24.29 -6.24
CA ALA A 234 13.49 23.29 -5.20
C ALA A 234 12.06 23.31 -4.67
N LYS A 235 11.49 24.49 -4.43
CA LYS A 235 10.09 24.62 -4.00
C LYS A 235 9.13 24.02 -5.01
N LYS A 236 9.29 24.30 -6.31
CA LYS A 236 8.45 23.71 -7.38
C LYS A 236 8.56 22.18 -7.42
N ALA A 237 9.76 21.65 -7.25
CA ALA A 237 9.96 20.19 -7.19
C ALA A 237 9.29 19.57 -5.96
N LEU A 238 9.45 20.19 -4.78
CA LEU A 238 8.88 19.68 -3.54
C LEU A 238 7.36 19.76 -3.52
N GLU A 239 6.75 20.78 -4.14
CA GLU A 239 5.28 20.87 -4.32
C GLU A 239 4.69 19.65 -5.05
N ILE A 240 5.47 19.01 -5.91
CA ILE A 240 5.09 17.75 -6.56
C ILE A 240 5.16 16.55 -5.60
N PHE A 241 6.09 16.55 -4.64
CA PHE A 241 6.26 15.45 -3.70
C PHE A 241 5.38 15.53 -2.45
N ILE A 242 4.90 16.73 -2.08
CA ILE A 242 4.09 16.96 -0.88
C ILE A 242 2.83 16.09 -0.79
N PRO A 243 2.04 15.88 -1.87
CA PRO A 243 0.81 15.11 -1.77
C PRO A 243 1.04 13.69 -1.26
N PHE A 244 0.25 13.28 -0.27
CA PHE A 244 0.28 11.90 0.21
C PHE A 244 -0.20 10.97 -0.90
N VAL A 245 0.70 10.11 -1.34
CA VAL A 245 0.48 9.19 -2.44
C VAL A 245 -0.54 8.11 -2.11
N THR A 246 -0.63 7.74 -0.84
CA THR A 246 -1.59 6.77 -0.35
C THR A 246 -2.17 7.25 0.98
N THR A 247 -3.32 6.70 1.36
CA THR A 247 -3.91 6.94 2.68
C THR A 247 -3.14 6.26 3.82
N TYR A 248 -1.97 5.65 3.57
CA TYR A 248 -1.20 4.91 4.57
C TYR A 248 -0.84 5.75 5.79
N LEU A 249 -0.26 6.94 5.58
CA LEU A 249 0.11 7.82 6.70
C LEU A 249 -1.12 8.28 7.49
N CYS A 250 -2.24 8.52 6.81
CA CYS A 250 -3.52 8.80 7.46
C CYS A 250 -4.03 7.59 8.26
N LYS A 251 -4.00 6.38 7.69
CA LYS A 251 -4.43 5.15 8.39
C LYS A 251 -3.56 4.88 9.62
N GLN A 252 -2.25 5.09 9.51
CA GLN A 252 -1.32 4.97 10.62
C GLN A 252 -1.64 6.02 11.70
N SER A 253 -1.91 7.26 11.32
CA SER A 253 -2.26 8.32 12.27
C SER A 253 -3.58 8.05 13.00
N PHE A 254 -4.62 7.61 12.29
CA PHE A 254 -5.88 7.17 12.90
C PHE A 254 -5.68 5.98 13.85
N SER A 255 -4.86 5.00 13.47
CA SER A 255 -4.55 3.84 14.32
C SER A 255 -3.88 4.26 15.64
N ARG A 256 -2.88 5.16 15.57
CA ARG A 256 -2.22 5.73 16.75
C ARG A 256 -3.18 6.53 17.62
N MET A 257 -4.03 7.35 17.00
CA MET A 257 -5.06 8.11 17.70
C MET A 257 -6.01 7.19 18.48
N LEU A 258 -6.48 6.12 17.84
CA LEU A 258 -7.35 5.14 18.49
C LEU A 258 -6.65 4.48 19.68
N ASP A 259 -5.38 4.07 19.55
CA ASP A 259 -4.63 3.50 20.66
C ASP A 259 -4.47 4.49 21.84
N ILE A 260 -4.19 5.77 21.56
CA ILE A 260 -4.08 6.81 22.58
C ILE A 260 -5.43 7.01 23.31
N LYS A 261 -6.52 7.16 22.55
CA LYS A 261 -7.85 7.43 23.12
C LYS A 261 -8.44 6.23 23.87
N THR A 262 -8.24 5.01 23.38
CA THR A 262 -8.93 3.82 23.91
C THR A 262 -8.12 3.08 24.97
N LYS A 263 -6.82 2.84 24.74
CA LYS A 263 -6.02 1.98 25.62
C LYS A 263 -5.32 2.75 26.73
N LYS A 264 -4.89 3.99 26.46
CA LYS A 264 -4.17 4.81 27.44
C LYS A 264 -5.09 5.63 28.36
N ARG A 265 -6.41 5.66 28.09
CA ARG A 265 -7.39 6.52 28.79
C ARG A 265 -6.92 7.98 28.93
N ASN A 266 -6.20 8.47 27.93
CA ASN A 266 -5.75 9.86 27.91
C ASN A 266 -6.92 10.80 27.56
N ARG A 267 -6.77 12.07 27.95
CA ARG A 267 -7.72 13.17 27.73
C ARG A 267 -8.30 13.17 26.31
N LEU A 268 -9.54 13.68 26.15
CA LEU A 268 -10.23 13.83 24.87
C LEU A 268 -9.39 14.55 23.79
N CYS A 269 -8.55 15.50 24.20
CA CYS A 269 -7.58 16.17 23.34
C CYS A 269 -6.25 15.40 23.32
N CYS A 270 -5.97 14.72 22.21
CA CYS A 270 -4.76 13.94 22.00
C CYS A 270 -3.79 14.61 21.01
N GLU A 271 -3.91 15.91 20.76
CA GLU A 271 -3.11 16.61 19.73
C GLU A 271 -1.60 16.51 19.99
N ASN A 272 -1.15 16.88 21.19
CA ASN A 272 0.27 16.81 21.55
C ASN A 272 0.79 15.36 21.56
N ASP A 273 -0.01 14.42 22.08
CA ASP A 273 0.33 12.99 22.08
C ASP A 273 0.46 12.46 20.64
N MET A 274 -0.41 12.92 19.73
CA MET A 274 -0.37 12.58 18.31
C MET A 274 0.86 13.14 17.62
N ARG A 275 1.24 14.39 17.90
CA ARG A 275 2.48 14.98 17.36
C ARG A 275 3.70 14.14 17.75
N VAL A 276 3.79 13.74 19.02
CA VAL A 276 4.88 12.87 19.51
C VAL A 276 4.81 11.47 18.91
N ALA A 277 3.61 10.87 18.82
CA ALA A 277 3.43 9.50 18.32
C ALA A 277 3.70 9.35 16.81
N LEU A 278 3.57 10.44 16.05
CA LEU A 278 3.80 10.45 14.60
C LEU A 278 5.17 11.01 14.21
N ALA A 279 5.80 11.79 15.10
CA ALA A 279 7.15 12.30 14.86
C ALA A 279 8.15 11.14 14.74
N LYS A 280 8.95 11.19 13.68
CA LYS A 280 10.14 10.33 13.53
C LYS A 280 11.39 10.96 14.15
N VAL A 281 11.27 12.21 14.61
CA VAL A 281 12.34 12.96 15.26
C VAL A 281 12.54 12.38 16.66
N LYS A 282 13.80 12.05 17.01
CA LYS A 282 14.13 11.62 18.37
C LYS A 282 14.10 12.86 19.29
N PRO A 283 13.21 12.91 20.29
CA PRO A 283 13.22 14.00 21.24
C PRO A 283 14.54 13.99 22.02
N HIS A 284 15.12 15.17 22.25
CA HIS A 284 16.32 15.32 23.08
C HIS A 284 15.92 15.27 24.56
N ILE A 285 15.59 14.06 25.04
CA ILE A 285 15.05 13.84 26.38
C ILE A 285 16.00 14.36 27.46
N SER A 286 17.32 14.20 27.26
CA SER A 286 18.35 14.64 28.20
C SER A 286 18.30 16.15 28.46
N GLU A 287 18.15 16.93 27.39
CA GLU A 287 18.05 18.39 27.43
C GLU A 287 16.73 18.81 28.10
N LEU A 288 15.61 18.21 27.68
CA LEU A 288 14.30 18.45 28.29
C LEU A 288 14.25 18.13 29.79
N VAL A 289 14.99 17.11 30.24
CA VAL A 289 15.08 16.75 31.66
C VAL A 289 15.96 17.74 32.42
N SER A 290 17.03 18.25 31.82
CA SER A 290 17.91 19.24 32.44
C SER A 290 17.22 20.60 32.66
N GLU A 291 16.25 20.96 31.81
CA GLU A 291 15.47 22.19 31.92
C GLU A 291 14.27 22.08 32.90
N ARG A 292 13.94 20.87 33.36
CA ARG A 292 12.80 20.66 34.27
C ARG A 292 13.19 20.98 35.70
N GLN A 293 12.68 22.11 36.20
CA GLN A 293 12.80 22.49 37.60
C GLN A 293 12.10 21.46 38.49
N GLN A 294 12.82 20.86 39.44
CA GLN A 294 12.24 19.94 40.42
C GLN A 294 11.15 20.67 41.21
N GLN A 295 9.91 20.18 41.15
CA GLN A 295 8.88 20.65 42.06
C GLN A 295 9.25 20.18 43.46
N LYS A 296 9.66 21.12 44.32
CA LYS A 296 9.79 20.86 45.74
C LYS A 296 8.39 20.64 46.29
N SER A 297 8.14 19.46 46.85
CA SER A 297 6.91 19.19 47.60
C SER A 297 6.80 20.19 48.75
N HIS A 298 5.62 20.80 48.89
CA HIS A 298 5.26 21.65 50.02
C HIS A 298 4.92 20.82 51.25
#